data_AF-A0A7W7P4W3-F1
#
_entry.id   AF-A0A7W7P4W3-F1
#
_cell.length_a   1.000
_cell.length_b   1.000
_cell.length_c   1.000
_cell.angle_alpha   90.00
_cell.angle_beta   90.00
_cell.angle_gamma   90.00
#
_symmetry.space_group_name_H-M   'P 1'
#
loop_
_entity.id
_entity.type
_entity.pdbx_description
1 polymer ?
#
loop_
_entity_poly.entity_id
_entity_poly.type
_entity_poly.pdbx_seq_one_letter_code
_entity_poly.pdbx_strand_id
1 'polypeptide(L)'
;MRKIFLACPYSHADAQIVEQRFAACNQVAAAIVKAGHAVYSQVSMSHPINRCLPELDRAAIGKMWGPVDTFFMEALEELIVLDLEGWDQSAGIRREIEFFEARGLPVNLWSQVKHEFN
;
A
#
# COMPACT_ATOMS: atom_id res chain seq x y z
N MET A 1 -3.59 -6.13 -18.65
CA MET A 1 -3.98 -5.39 -17.44
C MET A 1 -3.09 -5.87 -16.31
N ARG A 2 -2.34 -4.97 -15.67
CA ARG A 2 -1.50 -5.27 -14.50
C ARG A 2 -2.36 -5.54 -13.25
N LYS A 3 -1.85 -6.32 -12.30
CA LYS A 3 -2.53 -6.69 -11.03
C LYS A 3 -1.65 -6.30 -9.85
N ILE A 4 -1.83 -5.06 -9.40
CA ILE A 4 -0.88 -4.37 -8.52
C ILE A 4 -1.36 -4.37 -7.09
N PHE A 5 -0.51 -4.77 -6.16
CA PHE A 5 -0.62 -4.39 -4.75
C PHE A 5 0.12 -3.05 -4.58
N LEU A 6 -0.60 -2.00 -4.16
CA LEU A 6 -0.01 -0.68 -3.89
C LEU A 6 0.19 -0.51 -2.40
N ALA A 7 1.45 -0.58 -1.97
CA ALA A 7 1.89 -0.32 -0.62
C ALA A 7 2.24 1.16 -0.42
N CYS A 8 2.01 1.69 0.77
CA CYS A 8 2.33 3.08 1.11
C CYS A 8 2.64 3.17 2.62
N PRO A 9 3.66 3.94 3.05
CA PRO A 9 3.87 4.16 4.47
C PRO A 9 2.63 4.84 5.06
N TYR A 10 2.16 4.34 6.20
CA TYR A 10 0.91 4.80 6.77
C TYR A 10 1.13 5.48 8.13
N SER A 11 1.49 4.71 9.16
CA SER A 11 1.53 5.19 10.54
C SER A 11 2.54 6.32 10.75
N HIS A 12 2.10 7.35 11.47
CA HIS A 12 2.92 8.48 11.90
C HIS A 12 2.40 9.03 13.24
N ALA A 13 3.21 9.77 13.98
CA ALA A 13 2.77 10.45 15.22
C ALA A 13 1.82 11.61 14.90
N ASP A 14 2.14 12.38 13.86
CA ASP A 14 1.32 13.45 13.32
C ASP A 14 0.21 12.92 12.40
N ALA A 15 -1.05 13.23 12.74
CA ALA A 15 -2.22 12.86 11.96
C ALA A 15 -2.24 13.55 10.57
N GLN A 16 -1.69 14.76 10.43
CA GLN A 16 -1.63 15.45 9.14
C GLN A 16 -0.77 14.67 8.13
N ILE A 17 0.33 14.08 8.58
CA ILE A 17 1.19 13.24 7.73
C ILE A 17 0.44 11.97 7.30
N VAL A 18 -0.37 11.37 8.18
CA VAL A 18 -1.22 10.22 7.83
C VAL A 18 -2.22 10.60 6.72
N GLU A 19 -2.88 11.75 6.83
CA GLU A 19 -3.82 12.24 5.81
C GLU A 19 -3.12 12.53 4.47
N GLN A 20 -1.93 13.14 4.50
CA GLN A 20 -1.15 13.42 3.29
C GLN A 20 -0.75 12.12 2.58
N ARG A 21 -0.29 11.10 3.32
CA ARG A 21 0.04 9.78 2.79
C ARG A 21 -1.18 9.08 2.19
N PHE A 22 -2.32 9.15 2.87
CA PHE A 22 -3.59 8.63 2.35
C PHE A 22 -4.00 9.31 1.03
N ALA A 23 -3.96 10.64 0.98
CA ALA A 23 -4.29 11.40 -0.21
C ALA A 23 -3.33 11.10 -1.38
N ALA A 24 -2.03 11.03 -1.12
CA ALA A 24 -1.03 10.66 -2.12
C ALA A 24 -1.24 9.23 -2.65
N CYS A 25 -1.57 8.28 -1.76
CA CYS A 25 -1.90 6.91 -2.16
C CYS A 25 -3.13 6.87 -3.08
N ASN A 26 -4.18 7.64 -2.76
CA ASN A 26 -5.36 7.76 -3.63
C ASN A 26 -5.04 8.32 -5.01
N GLN A 27 -4.15 9.32 -5.10
CA GLN A 27 -3.74 9.89 -6.38
C GLN A 27 -3.00 8.87 -7.25
N VAL A 28 -2.09 8.09 -6.66
CA VAL A 28 -1.37 7.03 -7.36
C VAL A 28 -2.31 5.90 -7.79
N ALA A 29 -3.20 5.45 -6.90
CA ALA A 29 -4.21 4.45 -7.24
C ALA A 29 -5.10 4.93 -8.40
N ALA A 30 -5.52 6.20 -8.40
CA ALA A 30 -6.30 6.79 -9.48
C ALA A 30 -5.54 6.81 -10.81
N ALA A 31 -4.23 7.12 -10.80
CA ALA A 31 -3.39 7.06 -12.00
C ALA A 31 -3.31 5.63 -12.56
N ILE A 32 -3.09 4.63 -11.70
CA ILE A 32 -3.02 3.21 -12.08
C ILE A 32 -4.36 2.75 -12.68
N VAL A 33 -5.48 3.08 -12.04
CA VAL A 33 -6.83 2.76 -12.56
C VAL A 33 -7.09 3.43 -13.90
N LYS A 34 -6.73 4.71 -14.04
CA LYS A 34 -6.90 5.46 -15.29
C LYS A 34 -6.10 4.84 -16.45
N ALA A 35 -4.93 4.26 -16.16
CA ALA A 35 -4.11 3.53 -17.12
C ALA A 35 -4.67 2.14 -17.49
N GLY A 36 -5.84 1.74 -16.97
CA GLY A 36 -6.48 0.45 -17.29
C GLY A 36 -5.84 -0.74 -16.58
N HIS A 37 -5.38 -0.53 -15.34
CA HIS A 37 -4.78 -1.56 -14.49
C HIS A 37 -5.59 -1.81 -13.22
N ALA A 38 -5.54 -3.04 -12.72
CA ALA A 38 -6.16 -3.40 -11.45
C ALA A 38 -5.19 -3.08 -10.31
N VAL A 39 -5.70 -2.45 -9.25
CA VAL A 39 -4.91 -2.09 -8.07
C VAL A 39 -5.68 -2.37 -6.79
N TYR A 40 -5.03 -3.05 -5.86
CA TYR A 40 -5.40 -3.03 -4.45
C TYR A 40 -4.56 -1.94 -3.78
N SER A 41 -5.19 -0.82 -3.48
CA SER A 41 -4.53 0.27 -2.75
C SER A 41 -4.80 0.14 -1.26
N GLN A 42 -3.85 -0.46 -0.55
CA GLN A 42 -4.03 -0.88 0.84
C GLN A 42 -4.46 0.30 1.72
N VAL A 43 -3.73 1.41 1.66
CA VAL A 43 -4.02 2.60 2.48
C VAL A 43 -5.32 3.28 2.06
N SER A 44 -5.64 3.30 0.75
CA SER A 44 -6.91 3.85 0.28
C SER A 44 -8.12 3.14 0.86
N MET A 45 -8.03 1.82 1.00
CA MET A 45 -9.11 1.00 1.55
C MET A 45 -9.11 1.02 3.08
N SER A 46 -7.95 0.81 3.70
CA SER A 46 -7.83 0.61 5.14
C SER A 46 -8.05 1.90 5.92
N HIS A 47 -7.59 3.05 5.43
CA HIS A 47 -7.69 4.33 6.14
C HIS A 47 -9.12 4.74 6.53
N PRO A 48 -10.12 4.79 5.62
CA PRO A 48 -11.49 5.11 6.00
C PRO A 48 -12.13 4.05 6.91
N ILE A 49 -11.79 2.77 6.74
CA ILE A 49 -12.29 1.69 7.61
C ILE A 49 -11.72 1.81 9.02
N ASN A 50 -10.43 2.15 9.15
CA ASN A 50 -9.76 2.35 10.44
C ASN A 50 -10.42 3.47 11.26
N ARG A 51 -11.00 4.49 10.60
CA ARG A 51 -11.76 5.56 11.30
C ARG A 51 -13.06 5.06 11.93
N CYS A 52 -13.59 3.94 11.46
CA CYS A 52 -14.76 3.27 12.01
C CYS A 52 -14.42 2.30 13.16
N LEU A 53 -13.15 2.21 13.55
CA LEU A 53 -12.64 1.32 14.61
C LEU A 53 -11.94 2.10 15.74
N PRO A 54 -12.57 3.15 16.33
CA PRO A 54 -11.94 4.00 17.34
C PRO A 54 -11.58 3.26 18.63
N GLU A 55 -12.18 2.10 18.88
CA GLU A 55 -11.95 1.26 20.04
C GLU A 55 -10.65 0.42 19.96
N LEU A 56 -10.06 0.31 18.76
CA LEU A 56 -8.87 -0.50 18.54
C LEU A 56 -7.61 0.37 18.52
N ASP A 57 -6.56 -0.10 19.18
CA ASP A 57 -5.23 0.50 19.06
C ASP A 57 -4.55 0.12 17.73
N ARG A 58 -3.41 0.77 17.45
CA ARG A 58 -2.64 0.55 16.22
C ARG A 58 -2.15 -0.89 16.07
N ALA A 59 -1.83 -1.57 17.17
CA ALA A 59 -1.32 -2.94 17.13
C ALA A 59 -2.46 -3.92 16.79
N ALA A 60 -3.64 -3.74 17.38
CA ALA A 60 -4.84 -4.50 17.08
C ALA A 60 -5.28 -4.31 15.62
N ILE A 61 -5.30 -3.06 15.14
CA ILE A 61 -5.58 -2.73 13.73
C ILE A 61 -4.58 -3.44 12.80
N GLY A 62 -3.27 -3.34 13.07
CA GLY A 62 -2.25 -3.99 12.26
C GLY A 62 -2.38 -5.52 12.23
N LYS A 63 -2.71 -6.15 13.36
CA LYS A 63 -2.97 -7.60 13.43
C LYS A 63 -4.21 -8.00 12.64
N MET A 64 -5.26 -7.19 12.65
CA MET A 64 -6.49 -7.43 11.92
C MET A 64 -6.28 -7.35 10.40
N TRP A 65 -5.50 -6.38 9.92
CA TRP A 65 -5.23 -6.20 8.48
C TRP A 65 -4.28 -7.24 7.91
N GLY A 66 -3.34 -7.77 8.71
CA GLY A 66 -2.34 -8.76 8.26
C GLY A 66 -2.88 -9.90 7.36
N PRO A 67 -3.89 -10.69 7.78
CA PRO A 67 -4.45 -11.74 6.93
C PRO A 67 -5.19 -11.21 5.69
N VAL A 68 -5.81 -10.04 5.77
CA VAL A 68 -6.49 -9.40 4.62
C VAL A 68 -5.46 -8.97 3.58
N ASP A 69 -4.39 -8.30 4.01
CA ASP A 69 -3.30 -7.88 3.14
C ASP A 69 -2.62 -9.10 2.51
N THR A 70 -2.38 -10.16 3.29
CA THR A 70 -1.83 -11.43 2.77
C THR A 70 -2.70 -12.02 1.66
N PHE A 71 -4.03 -12.06 1.84
CA PHE A 71 -4.94 -12.55 0.81
C PHE A 71 -4.81 -11.76 -0.51
N PHE A 72 -4.74 -10.42 -0.45
CA PHE A 72 -4.54 -9.61 -1.65
C PHE A 72 -3.15 -9.78 -2.24
N MET A 73 -2.10 -9.88 -1.42
CA MET A 73 -0.75 -10.14 -1.92
C MET A 73 -0.68 -11.49 -2.65
N GLU A 74 -1.33 -12.54 -2.16
CA GLU A 74 -1.40 -13.85 -2.82
C GLU A 74 -2.08 -13.76 -4.20
N ALA A 75 -3.13 -12.96 -4.32
CA ALA A 75 -3.95 -12.84 -5.53
C ALA A 75 -3.36 -11.91 -6.61
N LEU A 76 -2.40 -11.06 -6.26
CA LEU A 76 -1.82 -10.04 -7.14
C LEU A 76 -0.44 -10.47 -7.64
N GLU A 77 -0.01 -9.87 -8.74
CA GLU A 77 1.14 -10.33 -9.54
C GLU A 77 2.34 -9.41 -9.44
N GLU A 78 2.21 -8.27 -8.77
CA GLU A 78 3.30 -7.32 -8.53
C GLU A 78 3.03 -6.42 -7.33
N LEU A 79 4.11 -5.89 -6.76
CA LEU A 79 4.11 -4.89 -5.71
C LEU A 79 4.65 -3.57 -6.25
N ILE A 80 3.90 -2.50 -6.03
CA ILE A 80 4.38 -1.13 -6.16
C ILE A 80 4.39 -0.48 -4.78
N VAL A 81 5.55 0.02 -4.38
CA VAL A 81 5.71 0.80 -3.15
C VAL A 81 5.65 2.28 -3.52
N LEU A 82 4.68 3.00 -2.96
CA LEU A 82 4.68 4.45 -2.96
C LEU A 82 5.76 4.95 -2.01
N ASP A 83 6.90 5.32 -2.58
CA ASP A 83 8.17 5.62 -1.91
C ASP A 83 8.22 7.03 -1.29
N LEU A 84 7.19 7.38 -0.52
CA LEU A 84 7.15 8.59 0.31
C LEU A 84 8.11 8.46 1.49
N GLU A 85 8.52 9.60 2.06
CA GLU A 85 9.43 9.64 3.22
C GLU A 85 9.00 8.66 4.34
N GLY A 86 9.97 7.83 4.76
CA GLY A 86 9.78 6.79 5.78
C GLY A 86 9.26 5.44 5.26
N TRP A 87 9.10 5.25 3.94
CA TRP A 87 8.72 3.95 3.36
C TRP A 87 9.73 2.84 3.70
N ASP A 88 11.02 3.17 3.69
CA ASP A 88 12.17 2.29 3.92
C ASP A 88 12.31 1.86 5.40
N GLN A 89 11.68 2.60 6.31
CA GLN A 89 11.61 2.30 7.74
C GLN A 89 10.37 1.48 8.12
N SER A 90 9.43 1.29 7.20
CA SER A 90 8.19 0.57 7.46
C SER A 90 8.42 -0.94 7.49
N ALA A 91 8.31 -1.54 8.68
CA ALA A 91 8.34 -2.99 8.85
C ALA A 91 7.17 -3.71 8.14
N GLY A 92 6.07 -3.01 7.86
CA GLY A 92 4.99 -3.52 7.00
C GLY A 92 5.47 -3.69 5.56
N ILE A 93 5.98 -2.60 4.98
CA ILE A 93 6.44 -2.57 3.59
C ILE A 93 7.61 -3.55 3.38
N ARG A 94 8.56 -3.63 4.32
CA ARG A 94 9.65 -4.61 4.21
C ARG A 94 9.14 -6.05 4.09
N ARG A 95 8.14 -6.43 4.90
CA ARG A 95 7.54 -7.77 4.84
C ARG A 95 6.79 -8.01 3.53
N GLU A 96 6.11 -6.98 3.00
CA GLU A 96 5.44 -7.04 1.70
C GLU A 96 6.48 -7.23 0.58
N ILE A 97 7.58 -6.47 0.58
CA ILE A 97 8.69 -6.63 -0.37
C ILE A 97 9.24 -8.06 -0.32
N GLU A 98 9.61 -8.54 0.86
CA GLU A 98 10.13 -9.90 1.06
C GLU A 98 9.15 -10.97 0.55
N PHE A 99 7.85 -10.77 0.75
CA PHE A 99 6.81 -11.69 0.29
C PHE A 99 6.75 -11.79 -1.25
N PHE A 100 6.78 -10.66 -1.96
CA PHE A 100 6.76 -10.66 -3.43
C PHE A 100 8.09 -11.15 -4.03
N GLU A 101 9.22 -10.74 -3.46
CA GLU A 101 10.55 -11.20 -3.88
C GLU A 101 10.72 -12.72 -3.72
N ALA A 102 10.26 -13.29 -2.60
CA ALA A 102 10.31 -14.74 -2.35
C ALA A 102 9.49 -15.55 -3.36
N ARG A 103 8.49 -14.92 -4.01
CA ARG A 103 7.67 -15.52 -5.07
C ARG A 103 8.21 -15.24 -6.48
N GLY A 104 9.33 -14.51 -6.59
CA GLY A 104 9.88 -14.08 -7.87
C GLY A 104 8.98 -13.08 -8.62
N LEU A 105 8.11 -12.36 -7.90
CA LEU A 105 7.21 -11.37 -8.48
C LEU A 105 7.88 -9.97 -8.49
N PRO A 106 7.54 -9.09 -9.45
CA PRO A 106 8.10 -7.75 -9.53
C PRO A 106 7.81 -6.91 -8.28
N VAL A 107 8.83 -6.23 -7.81
CA VAL A 107 8.75 -5.21 -6.75
C VAL A 107 9.38 -3.93 -7.29
N ASN A 108 8.61 -2.84 -7.32
CA ASN A 108 9.09 -1.56 -7.85
C ASN A 108 8.73 -0.39 -6.93
N LEU A 109 9.56 0.65 -6.95
CA LEU A 109 9.19 1.93 -6.34
C LEU A 109 8.36 2.74 -7.35
N TRP A 110 7.33 3.43 -6.88
CA TRP A 110 6.48 4.26 -7.72
C TRP A 110 7.28 5.30 -8.51
N SER A 111 8.27 5.94 -7.88
CA SER A 111 9.15 6.90 -8.55
C SER A 111 9.86 6.36 -9.79
N GLN A 112 10.13 5.04 -9.84
CA GLN A 112 10.81 4.37 -10.94
C GLN A 112 9.84 4.01 -12.07
N VAL A 113 8.63 3.55 -11.73
CA VAL A 113 7.68 2.98 -12.72
C VAL A 113 6.54 3.91 -13.10
N LYS A 114 6.39 5.09 -12.48
CA LYS A 114 5.28 6.03 -12.77
C LYS A 114 5.13 6.39 -14.25
N HIS A 115 6.23 6.35 -15.01
CA HIS A 115 6.24 6.66 -16.44
C HIS A 115 5.52 5.62 -17.31
N GLU A 116 5.33 4.41 -16.79
CA GLU A 116 4.64 3.29 -17.44
C GLU A 116 3.11 3.40 -17.39
N PHE A 117 2.58 4.38 -16.63
CA PHE A 117 1.14 4.60 -16.39
C PHE A 117 0.60 5.86 -17.11
N ASN A 118 1.36 6.39 -18.06
CA ASN A 118 1.00 7.58 -18.85
C ASN A 118 0.23 7.24 -20.12
#